data_AF-A0A352RA85-F1
#
_entry.id   AF-A0A352RA85-F1
#
_cell.length_a   1.000
_cell.length_b   1.000
_cell.length_c   1.000
_cell.angle_alpha   90.00
_cell.angle_beta   90.00
_cell.angle_gamma   90.00
#
_symmetry.space_group_name_H-M   'P 1'
#
loop_
_entity.id
_entity.type
_entity.pdbx_description
1 polymer ?
#
loop_
_entity_poly.entity_id
_entity_poly.type
_entity_poly.pdbx_seq_one_letter_code
_entity_poly.pdbx_strand_id
1 'polypeptide(L)'
;MLKKLPVTVQALLISIVFFLIHFGIVTFLNKIDTIPFLMSYALQFIMTLAILLAMIKIYETAKEQLGFAFLGLSTLKVGISYFFATEYLFQNKVMLETNKINFFITFLFFLSLDVYFTIRLLNKK
;
A
#
# COMPACT_ATOMS: atom_id res chain seq x y z
N MET A 1 0.10 14.09 -18.15
CA MET A 1 1.33 14.54 -17.45
C MET A 1 2.03 13.44 -16.63
N LEU A 2 1.30 12.57 -15.91
CA LEU A 2 1.89 11.53 -15.04
C LEU A 2 2.88 10.56 -15.72
N LYS A 3 2.68 10.21 -17.00
CA LYS A 3 3.53 9.22 -17.70
C LYS A 3 5.02 9.59 -17.79
N LYS A 4 5.40 10.86 -17.64
CA LYS A 4 6.79 11.34 -17.71
C LYS A 4 7.54 11.29 -16.37
N LEU A 5 6.84 11.06 -15.25
CA LEU A 5 7.45 11.03 -13.93
C LEU A 5 8.03 9.65 -13.59
N PRO A 6 9.04 9.55 -12.71
CA PRO A 6 9.47 8.27 -12.17
C PRO A 6 8.30 7.50 -11.54
N VAL A 7 8.33 6.17 -11.66
CA VAL A 7 7.28 5.27 -11.13
C VAL A 7 7.04 5.51 -9.64
N THR A 8 8.10 5.74 -8.87
CA THR A 8 8.06 6.05 -7.44
C THR A 8 7.34 7.37 -7.13
N VAL A 9 7.57 8.41 -7.94
CA VAL A 9 6.90 9.71 -7.78
C VAL A 9 5.41 9.59 -8.11
N GLN A 10 5.06 8.81 -9.12
CA GLN A 10 3.65 8.55 -9.44
C GLN A 10 2.96 7.78 -8.32
N ALA A 11 3.60 6.77 -7.76
CA ALA A 11 3.09 6.04 -6.60
C ALA A 11 2.83 6.98 -5.42
N LEU A 12 3.79 7.85 -5.09
CA LEU A 12 3.66 8.85 -4.05
C LEU A 12 2.45 9.78 -4.28
N LEU A 13 2.32 10.36 -5.47
CA LEU A 13 1.21 11.27 -5.78
C LEU A 13 -0.14 10.58 -5.69
N ILE A 14 -0.27 9.37 -6.23
CA ILE A 14 -1.52 8.60 -6.19
C ILE A 14 -1.86 8.22 -4.73
N SER A 15 -0.88 7.81 -3.93
CA SER A 15 -1.05 7.52 -2.51
C SER A 15 -1.49 8.75 -1.71
N ILE A 16 -0.93 9.94 -1.97
CA ILE A 16 -1.32 11.19 -1.31
C ILE A 16 -2.77 11.54 -1.65
N VAL A 17 -3.14 11.49 -2.94
CA VAL A 17 -4.51 11.80 -3.36
C VAL A 17 -5.51 10.85 -2.70
N PHE A 18 -5.23 9.55 -2.71
CA PHE A 18 -6.09 8.56 -2.07
C PHE A 18 -6.18 8.75 -0.55
N PHE A 19 -5.07 9.05 0.12
CA PHE A 19 -5.05 9.40 1.53
C PHE A 19 -5.98 10.58 1.83
N LEU A 20 -5.86 11.68 1.10
CA LEU A 20 -6.67 12.88 1.32
C LEU A 20 -8.17 12.60 1.12
N ILE A 21 -8.54 11.85 0.08
CA ILE A 21 -9.92 11.47 -0.19
C ILE A 21 -10.47 10.57 0.91
N HIS A 22 -9.74 9.49 1.24
CA HIS A 22 -10.20 8.54 2.25
C HIS A 22 -10.28 9.19 3.63
N PHE A 23 -9.27 9.98 4.03
CA PHE A 23 -9.25 10.77 5.25
C PHE A 23 -10.46 11.72 5.32
N GLY A 24 -10.72 12.49 4.27
CA GLY A 24 -11.87 13.39 4.20
C GLY A 24 -13.21 12.67 4.41
N ILE A 25 -13.38 11.50 3.77
CA ILE A 25 -14.61 10.69 3.92
C ILE A 25 -14.76 10.15 5.35
N VAL A 26 -13.73 9.53 5.92
CA VAL A 26 -13.85 8.92 7.26
C VAL A 26 -13.98 9.97 8.37
N THR A 27 -13.34 11.12 8.22
CA THR A 27 -13.50 12.26 9.14
C THR A 27 -14.90 12.85 9.04
N PHE A 28 -15.44 13.04 7.83
CA PHE A 28 -16.80 13.55 7.64
C PHE A 28 -17.86 12.63 8.26
N LEU A 29 -17.66 11.31 8.20
CA LEU A 29 -18.56 10.32 8.77
C LEU A 29 -18.37 10.10 10.29
N ASN A 30 -17.42 10.80 10.93
CA ASN A 30 -17.01 10.59 12.32
C ASN A 30 -16.63 9.12 12.64
N LYS A 31 -15.98 8.46 11.67
CA LYS A 31 -15.55 7.04 11.71
C LYS A 31 -14.04 6.91 11.72
N ILE A 32 -13.34 7.83 12.38
CA ILE A 32 -11.88 7.86 12.40
C ILE A 32 -11.32 7.60 13.80
N ASP A 33 -10.56 6.51 13.91
CA ASP A 33 -9.55 6.35 14.95
C ASP A 33 -8.21 6.77 14.35
N THR A 34 -7.78 7.99 14.67
CA THR A 34 -6.70 8.68 13.94
C THR A 34 -5.38 7.91 13.99
N ILE A 35 -5.03 7.30 15.13
CA ILE A 35 -3.74 6.62 15.30
C ILE A 35 -3.69 5.34 14.44
N PRO A 36 -4.62 4.37 14.57
CA PRO A 36 -4.64 3.19 13.71
C PRO A 36 -4.77 3.53 12.22
N PHE A 37 -5.53 4.58 11.89
CA PHE A 37 -5.68 5.05 10.51
C PHE A 37 -4.33 5.50 9.93
N LEU A 38 -3.62 6.41 10.61
CA LEU A 38 -2.32 6.91 10.15
C LEU A 38 -1.26 5.81 10.12
N MET A 39 -1.24 4.92 11.13
CA MET A 39 -0.33 3.78 11.16
C MET A 39 -0.56 2.82 10.00
N SER A 40 -1.82 2.56 9.64
CA SER A 40 -2.18 1.74 8.46
C SER A 40 -1.61 2.35 7.18
N TYR A 41 -1.79 3.64 6.96
CA TYR A 41 -1.26 4.33 5.79
C TYR A 41 0.26 4.33 5.75
N ALA A 42 0.91 4.66 6.86
CA ALA A 42 2.37 4.69 6.95
C ALA A 42 2.97 3.32 6.64
N LEU A 43 2.45 2.25 7.25
CA LEU A 43 2.90 0.88 7.00
C LEU A 43 2.75 0.50 5.52
N GLN A 44 1.54 0.68 4.96
CA GLN A 44 1.26 0.28 3.58
C GLN A 44 2.09 1.08 2.57
N PHE A 45 2.29 2.38 2.82
CA PHE A 45 3.12 3.23 2.00
C PHE A 45 4.59 2.81 2.01
N ILE A 46 5.16 2.56 3.20
CA ILE A 46 6.55 2.10 3.35
C ILE A 46 6.76 0.75 2.64
N MET A 47 5.84 -0.21 2.82
CA MET A 47 5.93 -1.50 2.14
C MET A 47 5.84 -1.36 0.63
N THR A 48 4.91 -0.55 0.11
CA THR A 48 4.81 -0.30 -1.34
C THR A 48 6.07 0.36 -1.90
N LEU A 49 6.67 1.32 -1.19
CA LEU A 49 7.93 1.93 -1.62
C LEU A 49 9.07 0.90 -1.64
N ALA A 50 9.17 0.07 -0.60
CA ALA A 50 10.17 -1.00 -0.53
C ALA A 50 10.00 -2.02 -1.67
N ILE A 51 8.77 -2.45 -1.95
CA ILE A 51 8.46 -3.35 -3.07
C ILE A 51 8.84 -2.71 -4.40
N LEU A 52 8.45 -1.45 -4.64
CA LEU A 52 8.79 -0.76 -5.89
C LEU A 52 10.29 -0.64 -6.11
N LEU A 53 11.05 -0.26 -5.08
CA LEU A 53 12.51 -0.19 -5.17
C LEU A 53 13.13 -1.56 -5.44
N ALA A 54 12.66 -2.62 -4.77
CA ALA A 54 13.11 -3.97 -5.01
C ALA A 54 12.78 -4.43 -6.44
N MET A 55 11.57 -4.14 -6.94
CA MET A 55 11.15 -4.47 -8.30
C MET A 55 11.99 -3.75 -9.35
N ILE A 56 12.29 -2.45 -9.16
CA ILE A 56 13.16 -1.70 -10.07
C ILE A 56 14.56 -2.34 -10.13
N LYS A 57 15.14 -2.67 -8.97
CA LYS A 57 16.46 -3.31 -8.92
C LYS A 57 16.46 -4.70 -9.57
N ILE A 58 15.44 -5.51 -9.32
CA ILE A 58 15.31 -6.86 -9.91
C ILE A 58 15.05 -6.78 -11.41
N TYR A 59 14.34 -5.76 -11.88
CA TYR A 59 14.13 -5.54 -13.31
C TYR A 59 15.44 -5.31 -14.06
N GLU A 60 16.38 -4.58 -13.45
CA GLU A 60 17.69 -4.29 -14.04
C GLU A 60 18.62 -5.51 -14.06
N THR A 61 18.51 -6.40 -13.07
CA THR A 61 19.45 -7.54 -12.90
C THR A 61 18.89 -8.89 -13.38
N ALA A 62 17.59 -9.12 -13.24
CA ALA A 62 16.94 -10.42 -13.41
C ALA A 62 15.47 -10.27 -13.83
N LYS A 63 15.22 -9.58 -14.95
CA LYS A 63 13.87 -9.27 -15.46
C LYS A 63 12.92 -10.47 -15.51
N GLU A 64 13.42 -11.65 -15.90
CA GLU A 64 12.61 -12.89 -16.01
C GLU A 64 12.05 -13.35 -14.66
N GLN A 65 12.69 -12.98 -13.56
CA GLN A 65 12.30 -13.34 -12.19
C GLN A 65 11.35 -12.32 -11.55
N LEU A 66 11.05 -11.21 -12.22
CA LEU A 66 10.30 -10.09 -11.63
C LEU A 66 8.91 -10.53 -11.13
N GLY A 67 8.22 -11.39 -11.88
CA GLY A 67 6.91 -11.93 -11.47
C GLY A 67 6.99 -12.78 -10.20
N PHE A 68 7.98 -13.67 -10.10
CA PHE A 68 8.19 -14.48 -8.90
C PHE A 68 8.58 -13.63 -7.69
N ALA A 69 9.46 -12.65 -7.90
CA ALA A 69 9.85 -11.71 -6.86
C ALA A 69 8.65 -10.90 -6.35
N PHE A 70 7.80 -10.42 -7.25
CA PHE A 70 6.57 -9.72 -6.89
C PHE A 70 5.64 -10.58 -6.03
N LEU A 71 5.42 -11.85 -6.40
CA LEU A 71 4.59 -12.77 -5.64
C LEU A 71 5.15 -13.02 -4.24
N GLY A 72 6.47 -13.24 -4.12
CA GLY A 72 7.13 -13.41 -2.83
C GLY A 72 7.02 -12.18 -1.93
N LEU A 73 7.30 -11.00 -2.48
CA LEU A 73 7.20 -9.74 -1.74
C LEU A 73 5.75 -9.38 -1.35
N SER A 74 4.78 -9.65 -2.22
CA SER A 74 3.36 -9.44 -1.91
C SER A 74 2.88 -10.40 -0.82
N THR A 75 3.35 -11.65 -0.83
CA THR A 75 3.05 -12.62 0.24
C THR A 75 3.64 -12.16 1.57
N LEU A 76 4.88 -11.68 1.57
CA LEU A 76 5.52 -11.10 2.75
C LEU A 76 4.73 -9.88 3.26
N LYS A 77 4.29 -8.99 2.35
CA LYS A 77 3.45 -7.83 2.67
C LYS A 77 2.14 -8.24 3.35
N VAL A 78 1.47 -9.28 2.87
CA VAL A 78 0.26 -9.83 3.51
C VAL A 78 0.58 -10.29 4.93
N GLY A 79 1.65 -11.06 5.13
CA GLY A 79 2.06 -11.56 6.45
C GLY A 79 2.37 -10.44 7.44
N ILE A 80 3.16 -9.43 7.02
CA ILE A 80 3.48 -8.25 7.85
C ILE A 80 2.20 -7.46 8.16
N SER A 81 1.34 -7.27 7.16
CA SER A 81 0.07 -6.55 7.32
C SER A 81 -0.84 -7.25 8.33
N TYR A 82 -0.95 -8.57 8.26
CA TYR A 82 -1.74 -9.36 9.21
C TYR A 82 -1.22 -9.20 10.64
N PHE A 83 0.08 -9.43 10.86
CA PHE A 83 0.71 -9.29 12.16
C PHE A 83 0.53 -7.87 12.73
N PHE A 84 0.78 -6.85 11.91
CA PHE A 84 0.64 -5.47 12.36
C PHE A 84 -0.81 -5.11 12.73
N ALA A 85 -1.77 -5.63 11.97
CA ALA A 85 -3.18 -5.40 12.21
C ALA A 85 -3.65 -6.03 13.54
N THR A 86 -3.28 -7.28 13.80
CA THR A 86 -3.69 -7.99 15.02
C THR A 86 -3.03 -7.43 16.26
N GLU A 87 -1.73 -7.11 16.19
CA GLU A 87 -0.98 -6.69 17.38
C GLU A 87 -1.13 -5.21 17.70
N TYR A 88 -1.28 -4.33 16.70
CA TYR A 88 -1.22 -2.87 16.93
C TYR A 88 -2.50 -2.13 16.59
N LEU A 89 -3.22 -2.53 15.53
CA LEU A 89 -4.35 -1.73 15.01
C LEU A 89 -5.71 -2.09 15.62
N PHE A 90 -5.87 -3.32 16.09
CA PHE A 90 -7.16 -3.88 16.53
C PHE A 90 -7.33 -3.96 18.05
N GLN A 91 -6.58 -3.15 18.80
CA GLN A 91 -6.61 -3.14 20.26
C GLN A 91 -7.84 -2.41 20.84
N ASN A 92 -8.39 -1.42 20.13
CA ASN A 92 -9.55 -0.65 20.58
C ASN A 92 -10.87 -1.39 20.31
N LYS A 93 -11.55 -1.84 21.37
CA LYS A 93 -12.80 -2.60 21.27
C LYS A 93 -13.98 -1.77 20.74
N VAL A 94 -14.00 -0.45 20.95
CA VAL A 94 -15.15 0.40 20.59
C VAL A 94 -15.17 0.68 19.08
N MET A 95 -14.00 0.86 18.45
CA MET A 95 -13.88 1.17 17.01
C MET A 95 -13.34 0.02 16.18
N LEU A 96 -13.34 -1.20 16.71
CA LEU A 96 -12.70 -2.37 16.11
C LEU A 96 -13.12 -2.63 14.66
N GLU A 97 -14.42 -2.61 14.39
CA GLU A 97 -14.97 -2.88 13.04
C GLU A 97 -14.57 -1.79 12.05
N THR A 98 -14.66 -0.53 12.46
CA THR A 98 -14.28 0.62 11.64
C THR A 98 -12.78 0.60 11.33
N ASN A 99 -11.94 0.26 12.31
CA ASN A 99 -10.50 0.14 12.12
C ASN A 99 -10.14 -1.00 11.15
N LYS A 100 -10.84 -2.14 11.23
CA LYS A 100 -10.69 -3.25 10.28
C LYS A 100 -11.01 -2.85 8.86
N ILE A 101 -12.14 -2.17 8.65
CA ILE A 101 -12.57 -1.72 7.32
C ILE A 101 -11.57 -0.71 6.76
N ASN A 102 -11.19 0.31 7.54
CA ASN A 102 -10.24 1.34 7.11
C ASN A 102 -8.87 0.73 6.76
N PHE A 103 -8.38 -0.20 7.60
CA PHE A 103 -7.15 -0.94 7.32
C PHE A 103 -7.26 -1.75 6.03
N PHE A 104 -8.34 -2.49 5.84
CA PHE A 104 -8.53 -3.35 4.68
C PHE A 104 -8.65 -2.56 3.37
N ILE A 105 -9.38 -1.45 3.38
CA ILE A 105 -9.47 -0.51 2.24
C ILE A 105 -8.07 0.01 1.88
N THR A 106 -7.31 0.44 2.89
CA THR A 106 -5.94 0.95 2.70
C THR A 106 -5.03 -0.14 2.14
N PHE A 107 -5.07 -1.34 2.73
CA PHE A 107 -4.29 -2.49 2.28
C PHE A 107 -4.59 -2.86 0.81
N LEU A 108 -5.86 -3.01 0.44
CA LEU A 108 -6.26 -3.36 -0.92
C LEU A 108 -5.85 -2.31 -1.94
N PHE A 109 -6.00 -1.03 -1.59
CA PHE A 109 -5.57 0.06 -2.45
C PHE A 109 -4.07 -0.01 -2.74
N PHE A 110 -3.24 -0.14 -1.70
CA PHE A 110 -1.79 -0.22 -1.87
C PHE A 110 -1.35 -1.52 -2.56
N LEU A 111 -2.00 -2.65 -2.30
CA LEU A 111 -1.76 -3.89 -3.04
C LEU A 111 -2.07 -3.72 -4.54
N SER A 112 -3.17 -3.02 -4.87
CA SER A 112 -3.53 -2.71 -6.26
C SER A 112 -2.48 -1.80 -6.93
N LEU A 113 -1.92 -0.84 -6.19
CA LEU A 113 -0.80 -0.03 -6.68
C LEU A 113 0.44 -0.86 -6.98
N ASP A 114 0.81 -1.79 -6.09
CA ASP A 114 1.96 -2.66 -6.30
C ASP A 114 1.78 -3.50 -7.56
N VAL A 115 0.59 -4.08 -7.76
CA VAL A 115 0.22 -4.84 -8.97
C VAL A 115 0.32 -3.94 -10.21
N TYR A 116 -0.29 -2.76 -10.18
CA TYR A 116 -0.31 -1.83 -11.30
C TYR A 116 1.10 -1.46 -11.76
N PHE A 117 1.98 -1.06 -10.83
CA PHE A 117 3.34 -0.66 -11.17
C PHE A 117 4.23 -1.84 -11.57
N THR A 118 3.99 -3.03 -11.02
CA THR A 118 4.69 -4.24 -11.45
C THR A 118 4.34 -4.62 -12.89
N ILE A 119 3.05 -4.61 -13.24
CA ILE A 119 2.57 -4.82 -14.62
C ILE A 119 3.20 -3.78 -15.55
N ARG A 120 3.27 -2.53 -15.10
CA ARG A 120 3.85 -1.43 -15.87
C ARG A 120 5.34 -1.65 -16.15
N LEU A 121 6.09 -2.08 -15.12
CA LEU A 121 7.52 -2.39 -15.21
C LEU A 121 7.78 -3.57 -16.15
N LEU A 122 6.99 -4.65 -16.05
CA LEU A 122 7.03 -5.80 -16.95
C LEU A 122 6.82 -5.40 -18.42
N ASN A 123 5.82 -4.56 -18.67
CA ASN A 123 5.39 -4.19 -20.02
C ASN A 123 6.14 -3.00 -20.63
N LYS A 124 7.06 -2.34 -19.90
CA LYS A 124 7.70 -1.07 -20.32
C LYS A 124 6.67 -0.01 -20.82
N LYS A 125 5.48 0.06 -20.21
CA LYS A 125 4.41 0.98 -20.62
C LYS A 125 4.19 2.12 -19.63
#